data_AF-A0A954PGJ8-F1
#
_entry.id   AF-A0A954PGJ8-F1
#
_cell.length_a   1.000
_cell.length_b   1.000
_cell.length_c   1.000
_cell.angle_alpha   90.00
_cell.angle_beta   90.00
_cell.angle_gamma   90.00
#
_symmetry.space_group_name_H-M   'P 1'
#
loop_
_entity.id
_entity.type
_entity.pdbx_description
1 polymer ?
#
loop_
_entity_poly.entity_id
_entity_poly.type
_entity_poly.pdbx_seq_one_letter_code
_entity_poly.pdbx_strand_id
1 'polypeptide(L)'
;MQRFGQVIGLHDETWDEYCKVHEGPGVRDLLAIANIRNFSIFLQRMPDGLLYEFAYFEYVGDDFVRDMEWLNAQPRHREWLQLCDPMQRPLPGAEGWTRMRPIYFNP
;
A
#
# COMPACT_ATOMS: atom_id res chain seq x y z
N MET A 1 9.35 -5.82 -15.29
CA MET A 1 8.67 -6.15 -14.03
C MET A 1 9.57 -5.84 -12.84
N GLN A 2 9.07 -5.08 -11.87
CA GLN A 2 9.75 -4.69 -10.64
C GLN A 2 8.90 -5.11 -9.43
N ARG A 3 9.52 -5.55 -8.34
CA ARG A 3 8.80 -6.00 -7.12
C ARG A 3 8.96 -4.97 -6.03
N PHE A 4 7.86 -4.67 -5.35
CA PHE A 4 7.81 -3.71 -4.27
C PHE A 4 7.30 -4.41 -3.02
N GLY A 5 8.09 -4.32 -1.95
CA GLY A 5 7.65 -4.59 -0.58
C GLY A 5 7.64 -3.27 0.17
N GLN A 6 6.58 -2.98 0.91
CA GLN A 6 6.48 -1.78 1.74
C GLN A 6 5.87 -2.12 3.09
N VAL A 7 6.18 -1.31 4.09
CA VAL A 7 5.65 -1.43 5.45
C VAL A 7 5.16 -0.08 5.95
N ILE A 8 4.04 -0.08 6.67
CA ILE A 8 3.51 1.05 7.42
C ILE A 8 2.87 0.54 8.71
N GLY A 9 2.80 1.37 9.75
CA GLY A 9 2.00 1.05 10.93
C GLY A 9 0.51 1.30 10.66
N LEU A 10 -0.35 0.68 11.45
CA LEU A 10 -1.79 0.95 11.48
C LEU A 10 -2.19 1.32 12.91
N HIS A 11 -3.10 2.28 13.05
CA HIS A 11 -3.70 2.60 14.34
C HIS A 11 -4.59 1.43 14.80
N ASP A 12 -4.44 1.00 16.05
CA ASP A 12 -5.17 -0.15 16.58
C ASP A 12 -6.68 0.10 16.59
N GLU A 13 -7.07 1.35 16.80
CA GLU A 13 -8.46 1.79 16.91
C GLU A 13 -9.20 1.74 15.56
N THR A 14 -8.48 1.72 14.44
CA THR A 14 -9.06 1.80 13.08
C THR A 14 -9.02 0.47 12.34
N TRP A 15 -8.48 -0.59 12.96
CA TRP A 15 -8.31 -1.92 12.35
C TRP A 15 -9.57 -2.46 11.66
N ASP A 16 -10.70 -2.48 12.37
CA ASP A 16 -11.94 -3.07 11.86
C ASP A 16 -12.46 -2.29 10.65
N GLU A 17 -12.36 -0.96 10.70
CA GLU A 17 -12.75 -0.09 9.59
C GLU A 17 -11.83 -0.27 8.40
N TYR A 18 -10.51 -0.33 8.63
CA TYR A 18 -9.51 -0.56 7.59
C TYR A 18 -9.77 -1.87 6.84
N CYS A 19 -10.03 -2.97 7.58
CA CYS A 19 -10.36 -4.26 6.99
C CYS A 19 -11.64 -4.20 6.15
N LYS A 20 -12.71 -3.61 6.71
CA LYS A 20 -14.00 -3.48 6.04
C LYS A 20 -13.91 -2.67 4.75
N VAL A 21 -13.13 -1.59 4.73
CA VAL A 21 -12.90 -0.78 3.53
C VAL A 21 -12.24 -1.64 2.44
N HIS A 22 -11.26 -2.47 2.80
CA HIS A 22 -10.50 -3.32 1.87
C HIS A 22 -11.24 -4.56 1.35
N GLU A 23 -12.33 -4.98 2.00
CA GLU A 23 -13.26 -5.99 1.46
C GLU A 23 -13.99 -5.50 0.20
N GLY A 24 -14.19 -4.18 0.09
CA GLY A 24 -14.82 -3.54 -1.07
C GLY A 24 -13.94 -3.55 -2.33
N PRO A 25 -14.44 -3.06 -3.48
CA PRO A 25 -13.71 -3.03 -4.75
C PRO A 25 -12.48 -2.10 -4.72
N GLY A 26 -12.51 -1.07 -3.88
CA GLY A 26 -11.48 -0.04 -3.77
C GLY A 26 -11.18 0.65 -5.10
N VAL A 27 -9.88 0.75 -5.39
CA VAL A 27 -9.34 1.37 -6.61
C VAL A 27 -8.56 0.37 -7.47
N ARG A 28 -8.90 -0.93 -7.38
CA ARG A 28 -8.20 -2.02 -8.09
C ARG A 28 -8.11 -1.79 -9.60
N ASP A 29 -9.13 -1.17 -10.20
CA ASP A 29 -9.14 -0.77 -11.61
C ASP A 29 -8.05 0.26 -11.93
N LEU A 30 -7.90 1.30 -11.10
CA LEU A 30 -6.87 2.32 -11.29
C LEU A 30 -5.46 1.76 -11.09
N LEU A 31 -5.28 0.91 -10.08
CA LEU A 31 -4.02 0.19 -9.86
C LEU A 31 -3.67 -0.69 -11.07
N ALA A 32 -4.67 -1.35 -11.66
CA ALA A 32 -4.47 -2.14 -12.87
C ALA A 32 -4.05 -1.28 -14.07
N ILE A 33 -4.65 -0.10 -14.26
CA ILE A 33 -4.26 0.84 -15.32
C ILE A 33 -2.83 1.35 -15.09
N ALA A 34 -2.45 1.65 -13.85
CA ALA A 34 -1.11 2.08 -13.45
C ALA A 34 -0.07 0.93 -13.36
N ASN A 35 -0.33 -0.18 -14.06
CA ASN A 35 0.58 -1.34 -14.16
C ASN A 35 0.96 -2.01 -12.83
N ILE A 36 0.17 -1.84 -11.76
CA ILE A 36 0.32 -2.59 -10.50
C ILE A 36 -0.44 -3.92 -10.60
N ARG A 37 0.22 -5.03 -10.28
CA ARG A 37 -0.29 -6.40 -10.34
C ARG A 37 0.03 -7.13 -9.04
N ASN A 38 -0.72 -8.21 -8.78
CA ASN A 38 -0.50 -9.09 -7.62
C ASN A 38 -0.38 -8.32 -6.30
N PHE A 39 -1.16 -7.25 -6.14
CA PHE A 39 -1.12 -6.41 -4.96
C PHE A 39 -1.82 -7.07 -3.79
N SER A 40 -1.08 -7.28 -2.70
CA SER A 40 -1.55 -7.83 -1.44
C SER A 40 -1.11 -6.94 -0.29
N ILE A 41 -1.99 -6.80 0.71
CA ILE A 41 -1.68 -6.16 1.98
C ILE A 41 -1.88 -7.23 3.05
N PHE A 42 -0.86 -7.45 3.87
CA PHE A 42 -0.88 -8.34 5.02
C PHE A 42 -0.83 -7.52 6.29
N LEU A 43 -1.42 -8.05 7.35
CA LEU A 43 -1.49 -7.38 8.64
C LEU A 43 -0.92 -8.26 9.73
N GLN A 44 -0.09 -7.69 10.58
CA GLN A 44 0.55 -8.42 11.68
C GLN A 44 0.83 -7.51 12.87
N ARG A 45 0.46 -7.97 14.06
CA ARG A 45 0.91 -7.36 15.32
C ARG A 45 2.33 -7.82 15.62
N MET A 46 3.25 -6.87 15.81
CA MET A 46 4.65 -7.15 16.08
C MET A 46 4.91 -7.25 17.60
N PRO A 47 6.10 -7.75 18.02
CA PRO A 47 6.42 -7.92 19.45
C PRO A 47 6.45 -6.62 20.27
N ASP A 48 6.57 -5.47 19.61
CA ASP A 48 6.42 -4.14 20.24
C ASP A 48 4.95 -3.81 20.57
N GLY A 49 4.03 -4.72 20.27
CA GLY A 49 2.61 -4.58 20.53
C GLY A 49 1.89 -3.74 19.47
N LEU A 50 2.57 -3.27 18.42
CA LEU A 50 1.98 -2.41 17.41
C LEU A 50 1.53 -3.20 16.18
N LEU A 51 0.52 -2.69 15.48
CA LEU A 51 -0.02 -3.29 14.27
C LEU A 51 0.65 -2.71 13.02
N TYR A 52 1.02 -3.60 12.10
CA TYR A 52 1.72 -3.25 10.88
C TYR A 52 1.03 -3.83 9.66
N GLU A 53 1.04 -3.04 8.60
CA GLU A 53 0.72 -3.44 7.24
C GLU A 53 2.00 -3.77 6.47
N PHE A 54 1.96 -4.85 5.72
CA PHE A 54 2.97 -5.23 4.74
C PHE A 54 2.33 -5.30 3.37
N ALA A 55 2.68 -4.36 2.49
CA ALA A 55 2.24 -4.35 1.12
C ALA A 55 3.26 -5.06 0.24
N TYR A 56 2.78 -5.92 -0.67
CA TYR A 56 3.55 -6.48 -1.77
C TYR A 56 2.82 -6.26 -3.08
N PHE A 57 3.51 -5.76 -4.10
CA PHE A 57 3.00 -5.75 -5.46
C PHE A 57 4.10 -5.87 -6.52
N GLU A 58 3.68 -6.21 -7.73
CA GLU A 58 4.51 -6.26 -8.91
C GLU A 58 4.12 -5.13 -9.85
N TYR A 59 5.08 -4.29 -10.20
CA TYR A 59 4.92 -3.30 -11.24
C TYR A 59 5.38 -3.88 -12.58
N VAL A 60 4.50 -3.88 -13.59
CA VAL A 60 4.76 -4.52 -14.89
C VAL A 60 4.96 -3.52 -16.04
N GLY A 61 4.90 -2.21 -15.77
CA GLY A 61 5.10 -1.17 -16.77
C GLY A 61 6.56 -0.79 -16.99
N ASP A 62 6.75 0.24 -17.82
CA ASP A 62 8.06 0.72 -18.28
C ASP A 62 8.50 2.05 -17.63
N ASP A 63 7.58 2.79 -17.00
CA ASP A 63 7.84 4.09 -16.36
C ASP A 63 7.04 4.24 -15.06
N PHE A 64 7.66 3.76 -13.97
CA PHE A 64 7.03 3.75 -12.64
C PHE A 64 6.66 5.16 -12.16
N VAL A 65 7.52 6.15 -12.38
CA VAL A 65 7.30 7.52 -11.90
C VAL A 65 6.08 8.10 -12.58
N ARG A 66 6.01 8.00 -13.92
CA ARG A 66 4.87 8.49 -14.70
C ARG A 66 3.55 7.81 -14.31
N ASP A 67 3.57 6.50 -14.10
CA ASP A 67 2.36 5.76 -13.73
C ASP A 67 1.86 6.13 -12.33
N MET A 68 2.77 6.35 -11.36
CA MET A 68 2.39 6.80 -10.02
C MET A 68 1.90 8.25 -10.02
N GLU A 69 2.51 9.14 -10.82
CA GLU A 69 2.00 10.50 -11.02
C GLU A 69 0.59 10.49 -11.62
N TRP A 70 0.34 9.66 -12.63
CA TRP A 70 -0.99 9.48 -13.21
C TRP A 70 -1.99 8.97 -12.16
N LEU A 71 -1.61 7.97 -11.36
CA LEU A 71 -2.45 7.40 -10.30
C LEU A 71 -2.81 8.46 -9.24
N ASN A 72 -1.81 9.25 -8.79
CA ASN A 72 -1.98 10.31 -7.82
C ASN A 72 -2.88 11.46 -8.32
N ALA A 73 -2.97 11.68 -9.63
CA ALA A 73 -3.88 12.65 -10.20
C ALA A 73 -5.35 12.20 -10.19
N GLN A 74 -5.64 10.90 -10.07
CA GLN A 74 -7.00 10.37 -10.16
C GLN A 74 -7.85 10.76 -8.95
N PRO A 75 -9.05 11.37 -9.13
CA PRO A 75 -9.92 11.78 -8.02
C PRO A 75 -10.30 10.61 -7.09
N ARG A 76 -10.75 9.48 -7.66
CA ARG A 76 -11.11 8.27 -6.90
C ARG A 76 -9.95 7.70 -6.09
N HIS A 77 -8.72 7.79 -6.60
CA HIS A 77 -7.53 7.37 -5.85
C HIS A 77 -7.26 8.31 -4.67
N ARG A 78 -7.36 9.62 -4.88
CA ARG A 78 -7.20 10.62 -3.80
C ARG A 78 -8.28 10.48 -2.72
N GLU A 79 -9.54 10.27 -3.10
CA GLU A 79 -10.64 10.02 -2.15
C GLU A 79 -10.41 8.74 -1.34
N TRP A 80 -9.91 7.69 -1.99
CA TRP A 80 -9.54 6.44 -1.31
C TRP A 80 -8.41 6.65 -0.30
N LEU A 81 -7.37 7.39 -0.67
CA LEU A 81 -6.26 7.73 0.24
C LEU A 81 -6.74 8.61 1.40
N GLN A 82 -7.61 9.60 1.16
CA GLN A 82 -8.18 10.42 2.24
C GLN A 82 -8.93 9.60 3.30
N LEU A 83 -9.50 8.46 2.91
CA LEU A 83 -10.13 7.51 3.82
C LEU A 83 -9.08 6.66 4.56
N CYS A 84 -8.08 6.13 3.85
CA CYS A 84 -7.13 5.16 4.42
C CYS A 84 -5.97 5.83 5.19
N ASP A 85 -5.39 6.91 4.67
CA ASP A 85 -4.19 7.55 5.23
C ASP A 85 -4.32 7.92 6.71
N PRO A 86 -5.46 8.46 7.21
CA PRO A 86 -5.62 8.78 8.63
C PRO A 86 -5.62 7.55 9.54
N MET A 87 -5.88 6.35 9.00
CA MET A 87 -5.84 5.09 9.75
C MET A 87 -4.41 4.58 9.89
N GLN A 88 -3.51 5.03 9.01
CA GLN A 88 -2.14 4.57 8.91
C GLN A 88 -1.18 5.45 9.72
N ARG A 89 -0.09 4.82 10.15
CA ARG A 89 0.94 5.45 10.97
C ARG A 89 2.31 5.22 10.32
N PRO A 90 2.91 6.23 9.68
CA PRO A 90 4.26 6.13 9.12
C PRO A 90 5.29 5.67 10.15
N LEU A 91 6.33 4.97 9.66
CA LEU A 91 7.49 4.64 10.51
C LEU A 91 8.23 5.92 10.93
N PRO A 92 9.00 5.91 12.02
CA PRO A 92 9.78 7.07 12.45
C PRO A 92 10.67 7.62 11.31
N GLY A 93 10.48 8.89 10.96
CA GLY A 93 11.22 9.58 9.90
C GLY A 93 10.66 9.37 8.48
N ALA A 94 9.55 8.63 8.32
CA ALA A 94 8.85 8.49 7.05
C ALA A 94 7.57 9.35 7.02
N GLU A 95 7.14 9.75 5.83
CA GLU A 95 5.88 10.47 5.60
C GLU A 95 4.73 9.53 5.20
N GLY A 96 5.03 8.26 4.93
CA GLY A 96 4.08 7.25 4.48
C GLY A 96 4.71 5.86 4.47
N TRP A 97 4.30 5.04 3.50
CA TRP A 97 4.82 3.69 3.30
C TRP A 97 6.35 3.67 3.13
N THR A 98 7.03 2.90 3.97
CA THR A 98 8.48 2.71 3.88
C THR A 98 8.81 1.55 2.94
N ARG A 99 9.62 1.80 1.91
CA ARG A 99 10.06 0.75 0.99
C ARG A 99 11.04 -0.21 1.67
N MET A 100 10.74 -1.50 1.59
CA MET A 100 11.62 -2.58 2.04
C MET A 100 12.62 -2.95 0.94
N ARG A 101 13.86 -3.28 1.33
CA ARG A 101 14.89 -3.74 0.40
C ARG A 101 14.69 -5.22 0.08
N PRO A 102 14.39 -5.61 -1.17
CA PRO A 102 14.38 -7.02 -1.54
C PRO A 102 15.82 -7.56 -1.50
N ILE A 103 16.01 -8.70 -0.82
CA ILE A 103 17.33 -9.35 -0.70
C ILE A 103 17.38 -10.73 -1.37
N TYR A 104 16.22 -11.33 -1.66
CA TYR A 104 16.11 -12.63 -2.29
C TYR A 104 14.83 -12.69 -3.13
N PHE A 105 14.90 -13.38 -4.25
CA PHE A 105 13.74 -13.71 -5.08
C PHE A 105 14.01 -15.04 -5.77
N ASN A 106 13.07 -15.99 -5.65
CA ASN A 106 13.07 -17.22 -6.43
C ASN A 106 11.97 -17.12 -7.50
N PRO A 107 12.31 -17.20 -8.79
CA PRO A 107 11.34 -17.14 -9.89
C PRO A 107 10.36 -18.32 -9.92
#